data_AF-A0A353LHQ8-F1
#
_entry.id   AF-A0A353LHQ8-F1
#
_cell.length_a   1.000
_cell.length_b   1.000
_cell.length_c   1.000
_cell.angle_alpha   90.00
_cell.angle_beta   90.00
_cell.angle_gamma   90.00
#
_symmetry.space_group_name_H-M   'P 1'
#
loop_
_entity.id
_entity.type
_entity.pdbx_description
1 polymer ?
#
loop_
_entity_poly.entity_id
_entity_poly.type
_entity_poly.pdbx_seq_one_letter_code
_entity_poly.pdbx_strand_id
1 'polypeptide(L)'
;MKRVRIIIAVLILFMLLGGILYINPLLPIITGYAAKNLSSGIFLANRTQESMEATDLNFSFIRFVKNRVDSRSKTVTSHFLWHTSHTSFVNGYGNILVNDYPVSDIEARPYPVVPVLPENPDTIAWPMGDLIVDTIPSGIDMQQLNLAVEQAFADTVPYKGTFAVMVVCQGQPVAEKYADEFSTETLFLSWSMAKSFINALAGILVKEGKLDIYASAGMDEWKNDERRNITIHHLMQMNSGLEWNEDYGNSSDVNNMLHKEGDMARFASSKPLEYSPGSVFEYSSGSTNIVSYLMRKAIGDDAEYFAFPREQLFNKIGMRSAV
;
A
#
# COMPACT_ATOMS: atom_id res chain seq x y z
N MET A 1 9.76 53.06 18.64
CA MET A 1 9.20 51.84 19.27
C MET A 1 7.90 51.33 18.65
N LYS A 2 6.84 52.15 18.51
CA LYS A 2 5.53 51.69 17.95
C LYS A 2 5.63 51.14 16.51
N ARG A 3 6.36 51.81 15.62
CA ARG A 3 6.59 51.36 14.24
C ARG A 3 7.34 50.02 14.15
N VAL A 4 8.36 49.83 14.99
CA VAL A 4 9.12 48.57 15.05
C VAL A 4 8.24 47.41 15.53
N ARG A 5 7.38 47.62 16.54
CA ARG A 5 6.42 46.60 17.00
C ARG A 5 5.41 46.21 15.91
N ILE A 6 4.95 47.19 15.12
CA ILE A 6 4.04 46.93 13.98
C ILE A 6 4.76 46.10 12.90
N ILE A 7 5.99 46.46 12.54
CA ILE A 7 6.78 45.72 11.55
C ILE A 7 7.00 44.27 12.02
N ILE A 8 7.38 44.06 13.28
CA ILE A 8 7.55 42.72 13.85
C ILE A 8 6.23 41.94 13.82
N ALA A 9 5.11 42.55 14.21
CA ALA A 9 3.80 41.90 14.18
C ALA A 9 3.38 41.50 12.76
N VAL A 10 3.63 42.36 11.77
CA VAL A 10 3.37 42.06 10.35
C VAL A 10 4.25 40.92 9.86
N LEU A 11 5.55 40.92 10.20
CA LEU A 11 6.45 39.82 9.83
C LEU A 11 6.02 38.48 10.45
N ILE A 12 5.61 38.49 11.73
CA ILE A 12 5.07 37.30 12.39
C ILE A 12 3.80 36.82 11.67
N LEU A 13 2.90 37.72 11.32
CA LEU A 13 1.68 37.37 10.60
C LEU A 13 1.98 36.76 9.22
N PHE A 14 2.93 37.33 8.48
CA PHE A 14 3.36 36.76 7.19
C PHE A 14 4.02 35.39 7.34
N MET A 15 4.86 35.19 8.35
CA MET A 15 5.45 33.87 8.63
C MET A 15 4.38 32.85 9.02
N LEU A 16 3.41 33.22 9.85
CA LEU A 16 2.29 32.35 10.23
C LEU A 16 1.43 32.01 9.01
N LEU A 17 1.10 33.00 8.17
CA LEU A 17 0.34 32.77 6.94
C LEU A 17 1.10 31.85 5.98
N GLY A 18 2.40 32.08 5.77
CA GLY A 18 3.24 31.21 4.96
C GLY A 18 3.29 29.78 5.49
N GLY A 19 3.43 29.61 6.81
CA GLY A 19 3.38 28.32 7.48
C GLY A 19 2.03 27.60 7.31
N ILE A 20 0.92 28.33 7.45
CA ILE A 20 -0.43 27.81 7.22
C ILE A 20 -0.60 27.35 5.78
N LEU A 21 -0.23 28.19 4.81
CA LEU A 21 -0.33 27.86 3.38
C LEU A 21 0.53 26.64 3.01
N TYR A 22 1.70 26.49 3.64
CA TYR A 22 2.57 25.34 3.44
C TYR A 22 2.00 24.05 4.07
N ILE A 23 1.53 24.10 5.32
CA ILE A 23 1.10 22.88 6.04
C ILE A 23 -0.29 22.41 5.60
N ASN A 24 -1.18 23.33 5.20
CA ASN A 24 -2.57 23.01 4.88
C ASN A 24 -2.74 21.88 3.84
N PRO A 25 -2.03 21.86 2.69
CA PRO A 25 -2.13 20.74 1.74
C PRO A 25 -1.56 19.43 2.29
N LEU A 26 -0.69 19.47 3.30
CA LEU A 26 -0.11 18.28 3.92
C LEU A 26 -1.00 17.69 5.02
N LEU A 27 -1.95 18.45 5.58
CA LEU A 27 -2.77 17.98 6.70
C LEU A 27 -3.57 16.70 6.41
N PRO A 28 -4.25 16.55 5.25
CA PRO A 28 -4.92 15.30 4.91
C PRO A 28 -3.97 14.11 4.75
N ILE A 29 -2.74 14.37 4.27
CA ILE A 29 -1.69 13.35 4.12
C ILE A 29 -1.21 12.90 5.50
N ILE A 30 -0.87 13.84 6.38
CA ILE A 30 -0.37 13.57 7.73
C ILE A 30 -1.40 12.77 8.55
N THR A 31 -2.65 13.26 8.57
CA THR A 31 -3.73 12.62 9.34
C THR A 31 -4.23 11.34 8.69
N GLY A 32 -4.31 11.29 7.35
CA GLY A 32 -4.73 10.11 6.60
C GLY A 32 -3.72 8.96 6.68
N TYR A 33 -2.42 9.27 6.60
CA TYR A 33 -1.35 8.28 6.82
C TYR A 33 -1.45 7.68 8.22
N ALA A 34 -1.54 8.53 9.26
CA ALA A 34 -1.65 8.08 10.64
C ALA A 34 -2.86 7.16 10.84
N ALA A 35 -4.03 7.59 10.38
CA ALA A 35 -5.27 6.83 10.54
C ALA A 35 -5.19 5.48 9.81
N LYS A 36 -4.78 5.48 8.54
CA LYS A 36 -4.74 4.27 7.70
C LYS A 36 -3.75 3.24 8.21
N ASN A 37 -2.54 3.66 8.57
CA ASN A 37 -1.51 2.76 9.09
C ASN A 37 -1.91 2.22 10.47
N LEU A 38 -2.38 3.06 11.39
CA LEU A 38 -2.83 2.63 12.71
C LEU A 38 -3.99 1.62 12.63
N SER A 39 -4.99 1.92 11.81
CA SER A 39 -6.14 1.06 11.58
C SER A 39 -5.72 -0.30 11.03
N SER A 40 -4.77 -0.32 10.09
CA SER A 40 -4.22 -1.56 9.52
C SER A 40 -3.39 -2.35 10.54
N GLY A 41 -2.56 -1.67 11.33
CA GLY A 41 -1.80 -2.29 12.42
C GLY A 41 -2.69 -2.99 13.44
N ILE A 42 -3.76 -2.32 13.88
CA ILE A 42 -4.64 -2.85 14.94
C ILE A 42 -5.60 -3.91 14.40
N PHE A 43 -6.33 -3.62 13.33
CA PHE A 43 -7.45 -4.47 12.90
C PHE A 43 -7.07 -5.57 11.90
N LEU A 44 -5.85 -5.54 11.35
CA LEU A 44 -5.33 -6.62 10.49
C LEU A 44 -4.09 -7.28 11.10
N ALA A 45 -3.10 -6.49 11.51
CA ALA A 45 -1.81 -7.03 11.97
C ALA A 45 -1.77 -7.38 13.48
N ASN A 46 -2.88 -7.21 14.20
CA ASN A 46 -3.00 -7.48 15.63
C ASN A 46 -1.94 -6.77 16.50
N ARG A 47 -1.53 -5.57 16.09
CA ARG A 47 -0.58 -4.73 16.83
C ARG A 47 -1.31 -3.80 17.79
N THR A 48 -0.62 -3.38 18.85
CA THR A 48 -1.15 -2.39 19.80
C THR A 48 -1.01 -0.97 19.24
N GLN A 49 -1.88 -0.05 19.69
CA GLN A 49 -1.75 1.37 19.35
C GLN A 49 -0.39 1.92 19.80
N GLU A 50 0.07 1.56 21.01
CA GLU A 50 1.35 1.99 21.56
C GLU A 50 2.52 1.56 20.69
N SER A 51 2.56 0.29 20.25
CA SER A 51 3.62 -0.22 19.37
C SER A 51 3.64 0.54 18.04
N MET A 52 2.47 0.76 17.42
CA MET A 52 2.34 1.54 16.17
C MET A 52 2.78 3.01 16.34
N GLU A 53 2.42 3.65 17.45
CA GLU A 53 2.80 5.05 17.73
C GLU A 53 4.28 5.22 18.09
N ALA A 54 4.90 4.21 18.71
CA ALA A 54 6.31 4.21 19.04
C ALA A 54 7.21 3.95 17.81
N THR A 55 6.71 3.19 16.84
CA THR A 55 7.45 2.75 15.65
C THR A 55 6.94 3.42 14.37
N ASP A 56 5.96 2.81 13.69
CA ASP A 56 5.47 3.18 12.36
C ASP A 56 5.00 4.63 12.23
N LEU A 57 4.51 5.24 13.31
CA LEU A 57 3.99 6.62 13.29
C LEU A 57 4.95 7.64 13.92
N ASN A 58 6.12 7.21 14.39
CA ASN A 58 7.04 8.05 15.15
C ASN A 58 8.03 8.83 14.27
N PHE A 59 7.53 9.52 13.24
CA PHE A 59 8.36 10.29 12.33
C PHE A 59 7.69 11.59 11.87
N SER A 60 8.52 12.56 11.43
CA SER A 60 8.07 13.85 10.88
C SER A 60 6.96 14.51 11.72
N PHE A 61 5.94 15.07 11.08
CA PHE A 61 4.73 15.62 11.72
C PHE A 61 3.76 14.53 12.22
N ILE A 62 3.86 13.30 11.72
CA ILE A 62 2.95 12.20 12.08
C ILE A 62 3.05 11.84 13.57
N ARG A 63 4.24 11.97 14.16
CA ARG A 63 4.46 11.77 15.61
C ARG A 63 3.61 12.69 16.51
N PHE A 64 3.11 13.81 15.98
CA PHE A 64 2.32 14.79 16.74
C PHE A 64 0.81 14.61 16.52
N VAL A 65 0.41 13.65 15.70
CA VAL A 65 -0.99 13.33 15.45
C VAL A 65 -1.61 12.70 16.70
N LYS A 66 -2.78 13.16 17.08
CA LYS A 66 -3.57 12.56 18.16
C LYS A 66 -4.48 11.50 17.56
N ASN A 67 -4.27 10.24 17.91
CA ASN A 67 -5.08 9.13 17.43
C ASN A 67 -6.08 8.66 18.48
N ARG A 68 -7.25 8.24 18.01
CA ARG A 68 -8.28 7.58 18.81
C ARG A 68 -8.78 6.35 18.07
N VAL A 69 -8.73 5.21 18.74
CA VAL A 69 -9.22 3.92 18.23
C VAL A 69 -10.53 3.60 18.92
N ASP A 70 -11.53 3.19 18.15
CA ASP A 70 -12.76 2.60 18.66
C ASP A 70 -12.83 1.15 18.20
N SER A 71 -12.53 0.23 19.11
CA SER A 71 -12.51 -1.21 18.84
C SER A 71 -13.91 -1.79 18.59
N ARG A 72 -14.98 -1.13 19.06
CA ARG A 72 -16.36 -1.62 18.88
C ARG A 72 -16.85 -1.35 17.46
N SER A 73 -16.64 -0.13 16.98
CA SER A 73 -16.98 0.25 15.60
C SER A 73 -15.88 -0.09 14.60
N LYS A 74 -14.71 -0.55 15.08
CA LYS A 74 -13.49 -0.78 14.30
C LYS A 74 -13.11 0.44 13.44
N THR A 75 -13.03 1.60 14.08
CA THR A 75 -12.68 2.87 13.43
C THR A 75 -11.45 3.49 14.08
N VAL A 76 -10.70 4.27 13.29
CA VAL A 76 -9.63 5.13 13.79
C VAL A 76 -9.90 6.57 13.38
N THR A 77 -9.67 7.49 14.31
CA THR A 77 -9.70 8.94 14.06
C THR A 77 -8.34 9.52 14.38
N SER A 78 -7.77 10.26 13.43
CA SER A 78 -6.47 10.90 13.58
C SER A 78 -6.59 12.39 13.35
N HIS A 79 -6.14 13.18 14.32
CA HIS A 79 -6.31 14.63 14.34
C HIS A 79 -4.97 15.35 14.46
N PHE A 80 -4.75 16.36 13.62
CA PHE A 80 -3.59 17.23 13.67
C PHE A 80 -3.95 18.65 13.19
N LEU A 81 -3.64 19.63 14.04
CA LEU A 81 -4.03 21.04 13.86
C LEU A 81 -5.55 21.21 13.66
N TRP A 82 -6.00 21.57 12.46
CA TRP A 82 -7.43 21.77 12.15
C TRP A 82 -7.98 20.74 11.17
N HIS A 83 -7.24 19.65 10.93
CA HIS A 83 -7.69 18.55 10.07
C HIS A 83 -7.86 17.26 10.88
N THR A 84 -8.82 16.45 10.43
CA THR A 84 -9.10 15.13 11.00
C THR A 84 -9.36 14.17 9.85
N SER A 85 -8.76 12.99 9.92
CA SER A 85 -9.05 11.87 9.01
C SER A 85 -9.64 10.70 9.77
N HIS A 86 -10.48 9.92 9.08
CA HIS A 86 -11.20 8.79 9.65
C HIS A 86 -11.01 7.53 8.81
N THR A 87 -10.89 6.39 9.47
CA THR A 87 -10.95 5.08 8.83
C THR A 87 -12.10 4.24 9.35
N SER A 88 -12.51 3.29 8.53
CA SER A 88 -13.41 2.21 8.94
C SER A 88 -12.87 0.87 8.44
N PHE A 89 -12.91 -0.14 9.30
CA PHE A 89 -12.67 -1.51 8.90
C PHE A 89 -13.94 -2.12 8.32
N VAL A 90 -13.88 -2.54 7.06
CA VAL A 90 -14.97 -3.22 6.38
C VAL A 90 -14.55 -4.66 6.14
N ASN A 91 -15.38 -5.62 6.56
CA ASN A 91 -15.11 -7.05 6.34
C ASN A 91 -14.92 -7.32 4.83
N GLY A 92 -13.87 -8.07 4.48
CA GLY A 92 -13.49 -8.34 3.10
C GLY A 92 -12.58 -7.27 2.48
N TYR A 93 -12.88 -5.99 2.67
CA TYR A 93 -12.07 -4.88 2.10
C TYR A 93 -10.95 -4.39 3.00
N GLY A 94 -10.93 -4.81 4.27
CA GLY A 94 -9.95 -4.37 5.26
C GLY A 94 -10.18 -2.92 5.69
N ASN A 95 -9.09 -2.20 5.95
CA ASN A 95 -9.15 -0.83 6.47
C ASN A 95 -9.28 0.20 5.35
N ILE A 96 -10.27 1.08 5.43
CA ILE A 96 -10.53 2.09 4.39
C ILE A 96 -10.38 3.48 4.98
N LEU A 97 -9.65 4.35 4.30
CA LEU A 97 -9.65 5.78 4.59
C LEU A 97 -10.89 6.41 3.96
N VAL A 98 -11.76 7.01 4.79
CA VAL A 98 -13.07 7.51 4.36
C VAL A 98 -12.90 8.91 3.78
N ASN A 99 -12.82 8.99 2.45
CA ASN A 99 -12.69 10.22 1.68
C ASN A 99 -13.98 10.47 0.88
N ASP A 100 -13.95 10.24 -0.44
CA ASP A 100 -15.00 10.64 -1.38
C ASP A 100 -16.31 9.83 -1.30
N TYR A 101 -16.26 8.66 -0.67
CA TYR A 101 -17.39 7.73 -0.60
C TYR A 101 -17.80 7.48 0.85
N PRO A 102 -19.11 7.51 1.17
CA PRO A 102 -19.57 7.10 2.49
C PRO A 102 -19.31 5.61 2.70
N VAL A 103 -19.00 5.23 3.94
CA VAL A 103 -18.67 3.83 4.29
C VAL A 103 -19.78 2.86 3.90
N SER A 104 -21.04 3.28 4.04
CA SER A 104 -22.22 2.48 3.67
C SER A 104 -22.20 2.02 2.20
N ASP A 105 -21.68 2.85 1.31
CA ASP A 105 -21.61 2.51 -0.12
C ASP A 105 -20.56 1.42 -0.37
N ILE A 106 -19.53 1.34 0.47
CA ILE A 106 -18.48 0.33 0.38
C ILE A 106 -18.94 -0.97 1.03
N GLU A 107 -19.62 -0.89 2.18
CA GLU A 107 -20.25 -2.04 2.84
C GLU A 107 -21.30 -2.72 1.96
N ALA A 108 -21.98 -1.96 1.10
CA ALA A 108 -22.96 -2.49 0.16
C ALA A 108 -22.34 -3.24 -1.04
N ARG A 109 -21.02 -3.13 -1.27
CA ARG A 109 -20.36 -3.77 -2.43
C ARG A 109 -20.21 -5.28 -2.19
N PRO A 110 -20.50 -6.12 -3.20
CA PRO A 110 -20.40 -7.56 -3.05
C PRO A 110 -18.94 -7.97 -2.83
N TYR A 111 -18.66 -8.66 -1.73
CA TYR A 111 -17.37 -9.28 -1.47
C TYR A 111 -17.57 -10.77 -1.22
N PRO A 112 -17.05 -11.66 -2.08
CA PRO A 112 -17.22 -13.09 -1.89
C PRO A 112 -16.32 -13.60 -0.76
N VAL A 113 -16.85 -14.55 0.01
CA VAL A 113 -16.04 -15.32 0.96
C VAL A 113 -15.37 -16.45 0.19
N VAL A 114 -14.09 -16.28 -0.12
CA VAL A 114 -13.28 -17.34 -0.73
C VAL A 114 -12.51 -18.08 0.37
N PRO A 115 -12.60 -19.42 0.44
CA PRO A 115 -11.88 -20.19 1.46
C PRO A 115 -10.37 -20.04 1.28
N VAL A 116 -9.67 -19.96 2.41
CA VAL A 116 -8.21 -20.01 2.45
C VAL A 116 -7.79 -21.47 2.39
N LEU A 117 -6.98 -21.82 1.39
CA LEU A 117 -6.53 -23.19 1.16
C LEU A 117 -5.01 -23.32 1.30
N PRO A 118 -4.52 -24.48 1.76
CA PRO A 118 -5.28 -25.60 2.37
C PRO A 118 -5.84 -25.27 3.75
N GLU A 119 -6.90 -25.99 4.15
CA GLU A 119 -7.56 -25.83 5.45
C GLU A 119 -6.72 -26.35 6.63
N ASN A 120 -5.95 -27.42 6.41
CA ASN A 120 -5.11 -28.07 7.44
C ASN A 120 -3.62 -28.02 7.05
N PRO A 121 -2.97 -26.85 7.20
CA PRO A 121 -1.63 -26.60 6.69
C PRO A 121 -0.52 -27.35 7.46
N ASP A 122 -0.73 -27.67 8.75
CA ASP A 122 0.29 -28.24 9.65
C ASP A 122 0.83 -29.60 9.17
N THR A 123 0.07 -30.26 8.29
CA THR A 123 0.42 -31.58 7.73
C THR A 123 0.90 -31.51 6.27
N ILE A 124 0.97 -30.31 5.70
CA ILE A 124 1.28 -30.08 4.28
C ILE A 124 2.63 -29.36 4.19
N ALA A 125 3.49 -29.85 3.30
CA ALA A 125 4.82 -29.27 3.09
C ALA A 125 4.74 -27.80 2.65
N TRP A 126 5.65 -26.98 3.18
CA TRP A 126 5.88 -25.62 2.68
C TRP A 126 6.24 -25.63 1.17
N PRO A 127 5.77 -24.67 0.36
CA PRO A 127 5.02 -23.46 0.72
C PRO A 127 3.51 -23.66 0.82
N MET A 128 2.98 -24.83 0.47
CA MET A 128 1.53 -25.04 0.47
C MET A 128 0.95 -25.13 1.88
N GLY A 129 1.72 -25.63 2.85
CA GLY A 129 1.37 -25.62 4.27
C GLY A 129 2.56 -25.23 5.14
N ASP A 130 2.52 -25.63 6.40
CA ASP A 130 3.42 -25.15 7.44
C ASP A 130 4.46 -26.22 7.85
N LEU A 131 4.45 -27.39 7.22
CA LEU A 131 5.44 -28.44 7.47
C LEU A 131 6.77 -28.10 6.78
N ILE A 132 7.75 -27.69 7.58
CA ILE A 132 9.13 -27.42 7.16
C ILE A 132 9.98 -28.67 7.40
N VAL A 133 10.92 -28.96 6.49
CA VAL A 133 11.83 -30.10 6.61
C VAL A 133 12.97 -29.78 7.59
N ASP A 134 13.38 -30.75 8.41
CA ASP A 134 14.47 -30.61 9.39
C ASP A 134 15.89 -30.61 8.78
N THR A 135 15.98 -30.51 7.45
CA THR A 135 17.25 -30.55 6.71
C THR A 135 17.51 -29.22 6.02
N ILE A 136 18.76 -28.78 6.05
CA ILE A 136 19.20 -27.61 5.28
C ILE A 136 19.86 -28.06 3.97
N PRO A 137 19.55 -27.41 2.82
CA PRO A 137 20.22 -27.69 1.56
C PRO A 137 21.75 -27.60 1.66
N SER A 138 22.46 -28.52 1.01
CA SER A 138 23.92 -28.53 0.99
C SER A 138 24.48 -27.27 0.29
N GLY A 139 25.64 -26.79 0.72
CA GLY A 139 26.31 -25.63 0.12
C GLY A 139 25.97 -24.29 0.75
N ILE A 140 25.14 -24.30 1.81
CA ILE A 140 24.87 -23.11 2.63
C ILE A 140 25.90 -23.04 3.76
N ASP A 141 26.66 -21.95 3.80
CA ASP A 141 27.47 -21.60 4.97
C ASP A 141 26.55 -20.98 6.04
N MET A 142 26.15 -21.80 7.00
CA MET A 142 25.24 -21.37 8.07
C MET A 142 25.84 -20.29 8.97
N GLN A 143 27.16 -20.22 9.11
CA GLN A 143 27.78 -19.17 9.91
C GLN A 143 27.63 -17.82 9.20
N GLN A 144 27.91 -17.76 7.90
CA GLN A 144 27.72 -16.55 7.11
C GLN A 144 26.25 -16.14 7.01
N LEU A 145 25.34 -17.11 6.83
CA LEU A 145 23.91 -16.84 6.80
C LEU A 145 23.43 -16.23 8.13
N ASN A 146 23.79 -16.84 9.26
CA ASN A 146 23.41 -16.33 10.58
C ASN A 146 23.98 -14.94 10.83
N LEU A 147 25.24 -14.68 10.43
CA LEU A 147 25.83 -13.35 10.52
C LEU A 147 25.07 -12.31 9.68
N ALA A 148 24.65 -12.66 8.46
CA ALA A 148 23.88 -11.78 7.60
C ALA A 148 22.49 -11.49 8.18
N VAL A 149 21.81 -12.50 8.74
CA VAL A 149 20.53 -12.32 9.43
C VAL A 149 20.69 -11.44 10.66
N GLU A 150 21.71 -11.67 11.50
CA GLU A 150 21.99 -10.81 12.65
C GLU A 150 22.27 -9.36 12.23
N GLN A 151 23.06 -9.16 11.17
CA GLN A 151 23.37 -7.85 10.64
C GLN A 151 22.13 -7.10 10.15
N ALA A 152 21.12 -7.79 9.60
CA ALA A 152 19.87 -7.17 9.18
C ALA A 152 19.10 -6.52 10.34
N PHE A 153 19.31 -6.98 11.58
CA PHE A 153 18.70 -6.43 12.80
C PHE A 153 19.65 -5.51 13.58
N ALA A 154 20.83 -5.20 13.06
CA ALA A 154 21.82 -4.38 13.77
C ALA A 154 21.52 -2.88 13.76
N ASP A 155 20.50 -2.42 13.02
CA ASP A 155 20.11 -1.01 13.03
C ASP A 155 19.57 -0.61 14.41
N THR A 156 19.93 0.60 14.85
CA THR A 156 19.64 1.13 16.18
C THR A 156 18.75 2.38 16.14
N VAL A 157 18.28 2.76 14.95
CA VAL A 157 17.37 3.90 14.81
C VAL A 157 16.01 3.56 15.44
N PRO A 158 15.47 4.32 16.42
CA PRO A 158 14.30 3.90 17.20
C PRO A 158 12.99 3.71 16.43
N TYR A 159 12.91 4.21 15.19
CA TYR A 159 11.71 4.22 14.33
C TYR A 159 12.01 3.70 12.92
N LYS A 160 13.15 3.01 12.75
CA LYS A 160 13.54 2.33 11.52
C LYS A 160 14.21 1.01 11.90
N GLY A 161 14.02 -0.02 11.10
CA GLY A 161 14.67 -1.29 11.35
C GLY A 161 13.96 -2.41 10.63
N THR A 162 14.49 -3.60 10.84
CA THR A 162 13.97 -4.82 10.25
C THR A 162 13.01 -5.45 11.24
N PHE A 163 11.75 -5.67 10.83
CA PHE A 163 10.77 -6.37 11.66
C PHE A 163 10.81 -7.88 11.47
N ALA A 164 11.13 -8.34 10.26
CA ALA A 164 11.20 -9.75 9.93
C ALA A 164 12.20 -9.98 8.78
N VAL A 165 12.89 -11.11 8.82
CA VAL A 165 13.70 -11.65 7.71
C VAL A 165 13.36 -13.12 7.55
N MET A 166 13.12 -13.53 6.31
CA MET A 166 13.01 -14.94 5.94
C MET A 166 13.91 -15.19 4.73
N VAL A 167 14.68 -16.28 4.77
CA VAL A 167 15.51 -16.73 3.65
C VAL A 167 15.04 -18.10 3.21
N VAL A 168 14.73 -18.22 1.92
CA VAL A 168 14.30 -19.47 1.29
C VAL A 168 15.34 -19.87 0.25
N CYS A 169 15.84 -21.10 0.33
CA CYS A 169 16.77 -21.68 -0.63
C CYS A 169 16.18 -22.97 -1.20
N GLN A 170 16.12 -23.08 -2.54
CA GLN A 170 15.58 -24.27 -3.23
C GLN A 170 14.18 -24.69 -2.74
N GLY A 171 13.32 -23.70 -2.42
CA GLY A 171 11.97 -23.95 -1.93
C GLY A 171 11.90 -24.43 -0.49
N GLN A 172 12.97 -24.25 0.31
CA GLN A 172 12.99 -24.57 1.74
C GLN A 172 13.35 -23.32 2.55
N PRO A 173 12.59 -22.97 3.59
CA PRO A 173 13.01 -21.98 4.58
C PRO A 173 14.31 -22.44 5.25
N VAL A 174 15.34 -21.58 5.28
CA VAL A 174 16.66 -21.89 5.85
C VAL A 174 17.08 -20.94 6.96
N ALA A 175 16.44 -19.78 7.05
CA ALA A 175 16.56 -18.88 8.19
C ALA A 175 15.29 -18.03 8.30
N GLU A 176 14.89 -17.74 9.53
CA GLU A 176 13.78 -16.87 9.85
C GLU A 176 14.08 -16.17 11.17
N LYS A 177 13.88 -14.85 11.23
CA LYS A 177 14.07 -14.05 12.43
C LYS A 177 13.07 -12.90 12.45
N TYR A 178 12.59 -12.59 13.64
CA TYR A 178 11.64 -11.51 13.91
C TYR A 178 12.23 -10.55 14.94
N ALA A 179 11.86 -9.27 14.87
CA ALA A 179 12.09 -8.32 15.94
C ALA A 179 11.14 -8.63 17.12
N ASP A 180 11.47 -8.08 18.29
CA ASP A 180 10.61 -8.18 19.46
C ASP A 180 9.19 -7.70 19.14
N GLU A 181 8.18 -8.38 19.66
CA GLU A 181 6.73 -8.17 19.39
C GLU A 181 6.20 -8.66 18.03
N PHE A 182 7.05 -9.15 17.12
CA PHE A 182 6.64 -9.70 15.83
C PHE A 182 6.74 -11.22 15.78
N SER A 183 5.93 -11.86 14.93
CA SER A 183 5.93 -13.30 14.73
C SER A 183 5.48 -13.69 13.31
N THR A 184 5.46 -15.00 13.04
CA THR A 184 4.89 -15.60 11.82
C THR A 184 3.45 -15.18 11.54
N GLU A 185 2.71 -14.78 12.57
CA GLU A 185 1.31 -14.37 12.47
C GLU A 185 1.15 -12.87 12.18
N THR A 186 2.23 -12.08 12.24
CA THR A 186 2.14 -10.63 12.04
C THR A 186 2.06 -10.30 10.55
N LEU A 187 1.00 -9.58 10.17
CA LEU A 187 0.84 -9.07 8.82
C LEU A 187 1.62 -7.76 8.63
N PHE A 188 2.35 -7.67 7.52
CA PHE A 188 3.10 -6.46 7.15
C PHE A 188 2.46 -5.76 5.96
N LEU A 189 2.53 -4.43 5.96
CA LEU A 189 2.19 -3.64 4.77
C LEU A 189 3.20 -3.95 3.66
N SER A 190 2.70 -4.46 2.54
CA SER A 190 3.52 -4.91 1.42
C SER A 190 4.08 -3.77 0.58
N TRP A 191 3.47 -2.58 0.66
CA TRP A 191 3.81 -1.41 -0.16
C TRP A 191 3.94 -1.80 -1.64
N SER A 192 5.05 -1.42 -2.28
CA SER A 192 5.30 -1.67 -3.69
C SER A 192 5.47 -3.13 -4.08
N MET A 193 5.61 -4.07 -3.13
CA MET A 193 5.56 -5.50 -3.46
C MET A 193 4.24 -5.87 -4.14
N ALA A 194 3.14 -5.20 -3.80
CA ALA A 194 1.82 -5.40 -4.41
C ALA A 194 1.82 -5.27 -5.94
N LYS A 195 2.72 -4.44 -6.50
CA LYS A 195 2.81 -4.22 -7.96
C LYS A 195 3.18 -5.50 -8.72
N SER A 196 4.06 -6.31 -8.15
CA SER A 196 4.44 -7.61 -8.71
C SER A 196 3.26 -8.57 -8.75
N PHE A 197 2.41 -8.56 -7.71
CA PHE A 197 1.20 -9.38 -7.67
C PHE A 197 0.17 -8.91 -8.70
N ILE A 198 -0.06 -7.60 -8.82
CA ILE A 198 -0.94 -7.04 -9.87
C ILE A 198 -0.45 -7.45 -11.26
N ASN A 199 0.86 -7.34 -11.54
CA ASN A 199 1.41 -7.76 -12.83
C ASN A 199 1.27 -9.27 -13.07
N ALA A 200 1.46 -10.10 -12.05
CA ALA A 200 1.25 -11.56 -12.16
C ALA A 200 -0.21 -11.91 -12.45
N LEU A 201 -1.16 -11.26 -11.76
CA LEU A 201 -2.59 -11.46 -11.96
C LEU A 201 -3.06 -10.98 -13.34
N ALA A 202 -2.53 -9.85 -13.83
CA ALA A 202 -2.75 -9.41 -15.20
C ALA A 202 -2.24 -10.47 -16.20
N GLY A 203 -1.07 -11.06 -15.95
CA GLY A 203 -0.53 -12.16 -16.75
C GLY A 203 -1.43 -13.41 -16.77
N ILE A 204 -2.11 -13.72 -15.66
CA ILE A 204 -3.12 -14.79 -15.62
C ILE A 204 -4.30 -14.45 -16.53
N LEU A 205 -4.82 -13.23 -16.49
CA LEU A 205 -5.91 -12.79 -17.38
C LEU A 205 -5.50 -12.82 -18.86
N VAL A 206 -4.24 -12.48 -19.18
CA VAL A 206 -3.70 -12.64 -20.54
C VAL A 206 -3.69 -14.10 -20.97
N LYS A 207 -3.21 -14.99 -20.09
CA LYS A 207 -3.21 -16.44 -20.36
C LYS A 207 -4.62 -17.00 -20.57
N GLU A 208 -5.62 -16.45 -19.88
CA GLU A 208 -7.04 -16.79 -20.04
C GLU A 208 -7.69 -16.15 -21.28
N GLY A 209 -6.97 -15.30 -22.02
CA GLY A 209 -7.52 -14.58 -23.17
C GLY A 209 -8.50 -13.46 -22.81
N LYS A 210 -8.56 -13.05 -21.54
CA LYS A 210 -9.44 -11.97 -21.04
C LYS A 210 -8.82 -10.59 -21.13
N LEU A 211 -7.49 -10.50 -21.27
CA LEU A 211 -6.75 -9.26 -21.34
C LEU A 211 -5.71 -9.31 -22.46
N ASP A 212 -5.62 -8.25 -23.26
CA ASP A 212 -4.49 -8.02 -24.18
C ASP A 212 -3.71 -6.81 -23.68
N ILE A 213 -2.48 -7.03 -23.22
CA ILE A 213 -1.67 -5.94 -22.67
C ILE A 213 -1.12 -4.98 -23.73
N TYR A 214 -1.06 -5.41 -24.99
CA TYR A 214 -0.57 -4.57 -26.09
C TYR A 214 -1.69 -3.76 -26.75
N ALA A 215 -2.94 -4.06 -26.45
CA ALA A 215 -4.07 -3.22 -26.81
C ALA A 215 -4.00 -1.86 -26.08
N SER A 216 -4.64 -0.85 -26.67
CA SER A 216 -4.88 0.42 -25.98
C SER A 216 -5.59 0.15 -24.65
N ALA A 217 -5.18 0.85 -23.60
CA ALA A 217 -5.82 0.80 -22.30
C ALA A 217 -7.31 1.22 -22.36
N GLY A 218 -7.72 1.98 -23.38
CA GLY A 218 -9.12 2.23 -23.68
C GLY A 218 -9.86 3.00 -22.57
N MET A 219 -9.17 3.91 -21.88
CA MET A 219 -9.77 4.83 -20.91
C MET A 219 -10.63 5.88 -21.63
N ASP A 220 -11.80 6.20 -21.07
CA ASP A 220 -12.74 7.11 -21.71
C ASP A 220 -12.18 8.54 -21.81
N GLU A 221 -11.42 8.97 -20.80
CA GLU A 221 -10.78 10.27 -20.72
C GLU A 221 -9.66 10.46 -21.76
N TRP A 222 -9.13 9.37 -22.33
CA TRP A 222 -7.98 9.40 -23.24
C TRP A 222 -8.37 9.41 -24.71
N LYS A 223 -9.65 9.16 -25.03
CA LYS A 223 -10.14 8.96 -26.41
C LYS A 223 -9.79 10.09 -27.39
N ASN A 224 -9.71 11.32 -26.88
CA ASN A 224 -9.58 12.52 -27.70
C ASN A 224 -8.18 13.16 -27.66
N ASP A 225 -7.18 12.49 -27.07
CA ASP A 225 -5.80 12.99 -27.04
C ASP A 225 -4.78 11.84 -27.20
N GLU A 226 -3.48 12.16 -27.11
CA GLU A 226 -2.39 11.23 -27.37
C GLU A 226 -2.28 10.10 -26.32
N ARG A 227 -2.93 10.24 -25.16
CA ARG A 227 -3.02 9.17 -24.16
C ARG A 227 -3.77 7.95 -24.70
N ARG A 228 -4.57 8.07 -25.78
CA ARG A 228 -5.20 6.92 -26.46
C ARG A 228 -4.21 5.85 -26.91
N ASN A 229 -2.94 6.23 -27.10
CA ASN A 229 -1.85 5.35 -27.51
C ASN A 229 -1.19 4.61 -26.32
N ILE A 230 -1.57 4.90 -25.08
CA ILE A 230 -1.09 4.18 -23.91
C ILE A 230 -1.71 2.77 -23.91
N THR A 231 -0.87 1.75 -23.78
CA THR A 231 -1.25 0.35 -23.65
C THR A 231 -1.15 -0.08 -22.20
N ILE A 232 -1.75 -1.22 -21.85
CA ILE A 232 -1.61 -1.78 -20.50
C ILE A 232 -0.14 -2.18 -20.26
N HIS A 233 0.55 -2.65 -21.29
CA HIS A 233 1.98 -2.94 -21.26
C HIS A 233 2.79 -1.73 -20.84
N HIS A 234 2.46 -0.53 -21.37
CA HIS A 234 3.16 0.70 -20.96
C HIS A 234 2.95 1.01 -19.46
N LEU A 235 1.75 0.81 -18.95
CA LEU A 235 1.44 1.02 -17.52
C LEU A 235 2.18 0.00 -16.63
N MET A 236 2.20 -1.29 -17.03
CA MET A 236 2.88 -2.37 -16.30
C MET A 236 4.41 -2.21 -16.26
N GLN A 237 4.98 -1.62 -17.32
CA GLN A 237 6.41 -1.31 -17.43
C GLN A 237 6.76 0.08 -16.87
N MET A 238 5.76 0.84 -16.40
CA MET A 238 5.94 2.21 -15.89
C MET A 238 6.63 3.12 -16.90
N ASN A 239 6.18 3.07 -18.15
CA ASN A 239 6.62 3.96 -19.23
C ASN A 239 5.43 4.51 -20.03
N SER A 240 4.32 4.78 -19.35
CA SER A 240 3.09 5.34 -19.94
C SER A 240 3.27 6.76 -20.46
N GLY A 241 4.22 7.52 -19.89
CA GLY A 241 4.45 8.92 -20.20
C GLY A 241 3.46 9.90 -19.57
N LEU A 242 2.59 9.43 -18.67
CA LEU A 242 1.75 10.29 -17.82
C LEU A 242 2.66 11.00 -16.81
N GLU A 243 2.45 12.29 -16.57
CA GLU A 243 3.16 13.02 -15.50
C GLU A 243 2.90 12.37 -14.12
N TRP A 244 3.96 12.04 -13.38
CA TRP A 244 3.81 11.45 -12.06
C TRP A 244 4.92 11.81 -11.05
N ASN A 245 4.53 12.38 -9.91
CA ASN A 245 5.42 12.61 -8.77
C ASN A 245 5.26 11.52 -7.67
N GLU A 246 6.25 10.64 -7.55
CA GLU A 246 6.33 9.56 -6.54
C GLU A 246 7.09 9.98 -5.24
N ASP A 247 7.27 11.27 -4.96
CA ASP A 247 8.00 11.69 -3.74
C ASP A 247 7.13 11.63 -2.48
N TYR A 248 7.36 10.64 -1.62
CA TYR A 248 6.63 10.49 -0.34
C TYR A 248 6.94 11.58 0.71
N GLY A 249 7.96 12.43 0.49
CA GLY A 249 8.37 13.47 1.43
C GLY A 249 7.55 14.76 1.37
N ASN A 250 6.69 14.95 0.37
CA ASN A 250 5.96 16.19 0.14
C ASN A 250 4.51 15.97 -0.32
N SER A 251 3.80 17.03 -0.72
CA SER A 251 2.45 16.96 -1.30
C SER A 251 2.49 16.47 -2.77
N SER A 252 2.99 15.26 -2.98
CA SER A 252 3.17 14.61 -4.29
C SER A 252 1.92 13.90 -4.78
N ASP A 253 1.97 13.41 -6.02
CA ASP A 253 0.84 12.69 -6.62
C ASP A 253 0.52 11.39 -5.89
N VAL A 254 1.55 10.66 -5.46
CA VAL A 254 1.32 9.44 -4.70
C VAL A 254 0.68 9.73 -3.33
N ASN A 255 1.13 10.76 -2.62
CA ASN A 255 0.54 11.11 -1.32
C ASN A 255 -0.87 11.69 -1.47
N ASN A 256 -1.12 12.50 -2.50
CA ASN A 256 -2.46 12.99 -2.82
C ASN A 256 -3.39 11.82 -3.13
N MET A 257 -2.99 10.92 -4.05
CA MET A 257 -3.76 9.74 -4.42
C MET A 257 -4.10 8.86 -3.22
N LEU A 258 -3.11 8.50 -2.40
CA LEU A 258 -3.30 7.54 -1.29
C LEU A 258 -4.11 8.10 -0.12
N HIS A 259 -4.11 9.42 0.08
CA HIS A 259 -4.66 10.02 1.29
C HIS A 259 -5.80 11.03 1.07
N LYS A 260 -6.06 11.42 -0.18
CA LYS A 260 -7.12 12.39 -0.51
C LYS A 260 -8.17 11.84 -1.45
N GLU A 261 -7.83 10.84 -2.25
CA GLU A 261 -8.70 10.36 -3.32
C GLU A 261 -9.36 9.02 -2.93
N GLY A 262 -10.66 8.90 -3.19
CA GLY A 262 -11.41 7.65 -3.10
C GLY A 262 -11.32 6.79 -4.37
N ASP A 263 -11.06 7.42 -5.52
CA ASP A 263 -10.83 6.74 -6.81
C ASP A 263 -9.41 7.02 -7.32
N MET A 264 -8.49 6.16 -6.89
CA MET A 264 -7.07 6.30 -7.19
C MET A 264 -6.74 6.09 -8.68
N ALA A 265 -7.47 5.22 -9.36
CA ALA A 265 -7.28 4.97 -10.80
C ALA A 265 -7.73 6.17 -11.64
N ARG A 266 -8.85 6.80 -11.27
CA ARG A 266 -9.31 8.04 -11.89
C ARG A 266 -8.35 9.19 -11.63
N PHE A 267 -7.86 9.37 -10.40
CA PHE A 267 -6.83 10.38 -10.12
C PHE A 267 -5.59 10.17 -10.99
N ALA A 268 -5.05 8.95 -11.05
CA ALA A 268 -3.87 8.64 -11.84
C ALA A 268 -4.09 8.80 -13.36
N SER A 269 -5.24 8.39 -13.89
CA SER A 269 -5.53 8.52 -15.31
C SER A 269 -5.87 9.94 -15.75
N SER A 270 -6.23 10.82 -14.82
CA SER A 270 -6.46 12.24 -15.07
C SER A 270 -5.18 13.02 -15.40
N LYS A 271 -4.01 12.47 -15.05
CA LYS A 271 -2.71 13.10 -15.28
C LYS A 271 -2.47 13.41 -16.76
N PRO A 272 -1.84 14.56 -17.07
CA PRO A 272 -1.51 14.92 -18.43
C PRO A 272 -0.42 13.99 -18.97
N LEU A 273 -0.30 13.93 -20.30
CA LEU A 273 0.80 13.25 -20.96
C LEU A 273 2.01 14.20 -21.00
N GLU A 274 3.13 13.80 -20.42
CA GLU A 274 4.40 14.53 -20.46
C GLU A 274 5.35 13.96 -21.52
N TYR A 275 5.37 12.64 -21.68
CA TYR A 275 6.25 11.93 -22.62
C TYR A 275 5.45 11.04 -23.56
N SER A 276 6.03 10.72 -24.72
CA SER A 276 5.41 9.73 -25.62
C SER A 276 5.36 8.35 -24.94
N PRO A 277 4.25 7.60 -25.05
CA PRO A 277 4.17 6.26 -24.45
C PRO A 277 5.30 5.34 -24.92
N GLY A 278 5.92 4.64 -23.99
CA GLY A 278 7.06 3.75 -24.21
C GLY A 278 8.43 4.43 -24.26
N SER A 279 8.51 5.77 -24.23
CA SER A 279 9.77 6.49 -24.45
C SER A 279 10.62 6.72 -23.20
N VAL A 280 9.98 6.88 -22.03
CA VAL A 280 10.65 7.20 -20.76
C VAL A 280 10.11 6.30 -19.66
N PHE A 281 11.02 5.73 -18.86
CA PHE A 281 10.65 5.05 -17.61
C PHE A 281 10.42 6.09 -16.51
N GLU A 282 9.27 6.02 -15.85
CA GLU A 282 8.91 6.83 -14.71
C GLU A 282 8.16 5.97 -13.69
N TYR A 283 8.78 5.73 -12.53
CA TYR A 283 8.19 4.86 -11.52
C TYR A 283 6.88 5.44 -10.99
N SER A 284 5.78 4.69 -11.11
CA SER A 284 4.44 5.21 -10.83
C SER A 284 3.51 4.18 -10.16
N SER A 285 3.17 4.44 -8.89
CA SER A 285 2.09 3.77 -8.17
C SER A 285 0.71 4.05 -8.80
N GLY A 286 0.55 5.21 -9.45
CA GLY A 286 -0.65 5.55 -10.21
C GLY A 286 -0.87 4.58 -11.38
N SER A 287 0.18 4.28 -12.14
CA SER A 287 0.11 3.32 -13.26
C SER A 287 -0.38 1.94 -12.81
N THR A 288 0.07 1.44 -11.66
CA THR A 288 -0.42 0.16 -11.11
C THR A 288 -1.91 0.21 -10.74
N ASN A 289 -2.39 1.34 -10.18
CA ASN A 289 -3.82 1.50 -9.87
C ASN A 289 -4.68 1.52 -11.15
N ILE A 290 -4.19 2.10 -12.25
CA ILE A 290 -4.86 2.03 -13.55
C ILE A 290 -4.92 0.58 -14.04
N VAL A 291 -3.83 -0.19 -13.95
CA VAL A 291 -3.81 -1.63 -14.33
C VAL A 291 -4.85 -2.41 -13.53
N SER A 292 -4.91 -2.19 -12.21
CA SER A 292 -5.89 -2.81 -11.31
C SER A 292 -7.34 -2.52 -11.75
N TYR A 293 -7.64 -1.27 -12.10
CA TYR A 293 -8.94 -0.88 -12.66
C TYR A 293 -9.25 -1.57 -14.00
N LEU A 294 -8.28 -1.65 -14.90
CA LEU A 294 -8.45 -2.32 -16.20
C LEU A 294 -8.67 -3.83 -16.05
N MET A 295 -8.01 -4.48 -15.08
CA MET A 295 -8.28 -5.88 -14.73
C MET A 295 -9.71 -6.07 -14.23
N ARG A 296 -10.19 -5.20 -13.34
CA ARG A 296 -11.59 -5.20 -12.87
C ARG A 296 -12.57 -5.07 -14.04
N LYS A 297 -12.31 -4.15 -14.97
CA LYS A 297 -13.12 -3.96 -16.18
C LYS A 297 -13.12 -5.20 -17.11
N ALA A 298 -11.97 -5.85 -17.25
CA ALA A 298 -11.84 -7.05 -18.07
C ALA A 298 -12.55 -8.28 -17.47
N ILE A 299 -12.58 -8.39 -16.14
CA ILE A 299 -13.35 -9.42 -15.43
C ILE A 299 -14.85 -9.13 -15.52
N GLY A 300 -15.26 -7.86 -15.39
CA GLY A 300 -16.64 -7.42 -15.65
C GLY A 300 -17.64 -7.69 -14.52
N ASP A 301 -17.22 -8.39 -13.47
CA ASP A 301 -17.98 -8.61 -12.23
C ASP A 301 -17.11 -8.29 -11.00
N ASP A 302 -17.67 -7.54 -10.05
CA ASP A 302 -16.94 -7.09 -8.86
C ASP A 302 -16.66 -8.23 -7.90
N ALA A 303 -17.59 -9.16 -7.72
CA ALA A 303 -17.38 -10.28 -6.82
C ALA A 303 -16.27 -11.18 -7.37
N GLU A 304 -16.32 -11.53 -8.67
CA GLU A 304 -15.24 -12.27 -9.33
C GLU A 304 -13.89 -11.54 -9.22
N TYR A 305 -13.86 -10.22 -9.41
CA TYR A 305 -12.63 -9.44 -9.26
C TYR A 305 -12.02 -9.55 -7.86
N PHE A 306 -12.83 -9.46 -6.79
CA PHE A 306 -12.34 -9.59 -5.42
C PHE A 306 -11.95 -11.04 -5.06
N ALA A 307 -12.59 -12.05 -5.65
CA ALA A 307 -12.20 -13.45 -5.48
C ALA A 307 -10.90 -13.81 -6.22
N PHE A 308 -10.68 -13.18 -7.37
CA PHE A 308 -9.67 -13.58 -8.35
C PHE A 308 -8.25 -13.72 -7.78
N PRO A 309 -7.69 -12.78 -6.98
CA PRO A 309 -6.35 -12.94 -6.41
C PRO A 309 -6.20 -14.20 -5.56
N ARG A 310 -7.21 -14.50 -4.73
CA ARG A 310 -7.21 -15.67 -3.86
C ARG A 310 -7.27 -16.95 -4.67
N GLU A 311 -8.24 -17.04 -5.59
CA GLU A 311 -8.51 -18.25 -6.36
C GLU A 311 -7.41 -18.56 -7.36
N GLN A 312 -6.92 -17.54 -8.07
CA GLN A 312 -6.05 -17.75 -9.21
C GLN A 312 -4.57 -17.70 -8.87
N LEU A 313 -4.20 -17.08 -7.74
CA LEU A 313 -2.81 -16.97 -7.32
C LEU A 313 -2.60 -17.50 -5.90
N PHE A 314 -3.15 -16.85 -4.88
CA PHE A 314 -2.73 -17.09 -3.50
C PHE A 314 -2.94 -18.53 -3.03
N ASN A 315 -4.12 -19.11 -3.25
CA ASN A 315 -4.40 -20.50 -2.88
C ASN A 315 -3.59 -21.50 -3.70
N LYS A 316 -3.11 -21.13 -4.90
CA LYS A 316 -2.32 -22.04 -5.75
C LYS A 316 -0.85 -22.11 -5.36
N ILE A 317 -0.38 -21.17 -4.53
CA ILE A 317 1.01 -21.08 -4.10
C ILE A 317 1.15 -21.05 -2.57
N GLY A 318 0.08 -21.37 -1.83
CA GLY A 318 0.10 -21.48 -0.37
C GLY A 318 0.15 -20.15 0.39
N MET A 319 -0.16 -19.03 -0.26
CA MET A 319 -0.22 -17.72 0.41
C MET A 319 -1.54 -17.58 1.19
N ARG A 320 -1.55 -18.08 2.41
CA ARG A 320 -2.76 -18.14 3.25
C ARG A 320 -3.08 -16.84 4.00
N SER A 321 -2.07 -16.00 4.24
CA SER A 321 -2.17 -14.79 5.06
C SER A 321 -2.28 -13.47 4.29
N ALA A 322 -2.10 -13.47 2.96
CA ALA A 322 -2.25 -12.26 2.14
C ALA A 322 -3.66 -11.69 2.27
N VAL A 323 -3.83 -10.37 2.39
CA VAL A 323 -5.14 -9.69 2.47
C VAL A 323 -5.15 -8.55 1.45
#